data_AF-A0A5D8ZGC9-F1
#
_entry.id   AF-A0A5D8ZGC9-F1
#
_cell.length_a   1.000
_cell.length_b   1.000
_cell.length_c   1.000
_cell.angle_alpha   90.00
_cell.angle_beta   90.00
_cell.angle_gamma   90.00
#
_symmetry.space_group_name_H-M   'P 1'
#
loop_
_entity.id
_entity.type
_entity.pdbx_description
1 polymer ?
#
loop_
_entity_poly.entity_id
_entity_poly.type
_entity_poly.pdbx_seq_one_letter_code
_entity_poly.pdbx_strand_id
1 'polypeptide(L)'
;MIYAFDTYYYEDYANTVCIAFEDWTSEKEVEVFIEQTSVSSEYESGAFYKRELPCILSLLTKIALKPEDIIIVDGYVTLDNDGKIGLGGHLYEALEEKCPIIGIAKNEFTTPDSQRRSVFRGESKTPLFVTAKGMDVDDVQLKVEQMHGAYRMPTLLKKLDQLSRT
;
A
#
# COMPACT_ATOMS: atom_id res chain seq x y z
N MET A 1 -2.20 -14.69 -2.81
CA MET A 1 -1.28 -13.80 -3.55
C MET A 1 -1.18 -12.48 -2.78
N ILE A 2 -0.06 -11.77 -2.90
CA ILE A 2 0.10 -10.42 -2.35
C ILE A 2 0.18 -9.43 -3.51
N TYR A 3 -0.62 -8.38 -3.46
CA TYR A 3 -0.68 -7.33 -4.48
C TYR A 3 -0.29 -5.99 -3.86
N ALA A 4 0.85 -5.43 -4.26
CA ALA A 4 1.33 -4.14 -3.76
C ALA A 4 1.12 -3.02 -4.78
N PHE A 5 0.43 -1.97 -4.36
CA PHE A 5 0.04 -0.82 -5.18
C PHE A 5 0.80 0.45 -4.79
N ASP A 6 1.18 1.22 -5.81
CA ASP A 6 1.71 2.57 -5.67
C ASP A 6 1.23 3.42 -6.85
N THR A 7 0.97 4.69 -6.59
CA THR A 7 0.51 5.65 -7.58
C THR A 7 1.38 6.89 -7.56
N TYR A 8 1.98 7.20 -8.69
CA TYR A 8 2.72 8.44 -8.86
C TYR A 8 1.95 9.40 -9.77
N TYR A 9 1.93 10.68 -9.39
CA TYR A 9 1.23 11.72 -10.14
C TYR A 9 2.20 12.54 -10.98
N TYR A 10 1.90 12.61 -12.27
CA TYR A 10 2.43 13.59 -13.21
C TYR A 10 1.44 14.75 -13.37
N GLU A 11 1.78 15.70 -14.25
CA GLU A 11 0.97 16.90 -14.49
C GLU A 11 -0.43 16.54 -15.01
N ASP A 12 -0.52 15.65 -16.01
CA ASP A 12 -1.79 15.34 -16.71
C ASP A 12 -2.37 13.95 -16.37
N TYR A 13 -1.60 13.10 -15.69
CA TYR A 13 -2.00 11.71 -15.44
C TYR A 13 -1.40 11.14 -14.14
N ALA A 14 -2.00 10.07 -13.65
CA ALA A 14 -1.50 9.21 -12.60
C ALA A 14 -1.00 7.90 -13.22
N ASN A 15 0.20 7.46 -12.82
CA ASN A 15 0.73 6.14 -13.16
C ASN A 15 0.57 5.23 -11.95
N THR A 16 -0.35 4.26 -12.05
CA THR A 16 -0.61 3.28 -10.98
C THR A 16 0.03 1.95 -11.35
N VAL A 17 0.81 1.41 -10.44
CA VAL A 17 1.49 0.13 -10.60
C VAL A 17 1.02 -0.84 -9.52
N CYS A 18 0.83 -2.10 -9.91
CA CYS A 18 0.64 -3.21 -9.00
C CYS A 18 1.70 -4.28 -9.26
N ILE A 19 2.39 -4.71 -8.22
CA ILE A 19 3.25 -5.89 -8.26
C ILE A 19 2.57 -7.04 -7.51
N ALA A 20 2.38 -8.17 -8.19
CA ALA A 20 1.85 -9.40 -7.62
C ALA A 20 2.99 -10.36 -7.25
N PHE A 21 2.97 -10.93 -6.04
CA PHE A 21 3.99 -11.88 -5.57
C PHE A 21 3.41 -12.88 -4.56
N GLU A 22 4.00 -14.09 -4.51
CA GLU A 22 3.38 -15.23 -3.81
C GLU A 22 3.51 -15.15 -2.29
N ASP A 23 4.65 -14.68 -1.79
CA ASP A 23 5.00 -14.69 -0.37
C ASP A 23 5.76 -13.44 0.05
N TRP A 24 5.69 -13.09 1.34
CA TRP A 24 6.40 -11.94 1.91
C TRP A 24 7.90 -11.98 1.65
N THR A 25 8.48 -13.18 1.62
CA THR A 25 9.92 -13.42 1.37
C THR A 25 10.28 -13.55 -0.11
N SER A 26 9.33 -13.38 -1.04
CA SER A 26 9.59 -13.45 -2.47
C SER A 26 10.59 -12.36 -2.91
N GLU A 27 11.67 -12.78 -3.57
CA GLU A 27 12.63 -11.87 -4.22
C GLU A 27 12.06 -11.26 -5.52
N LYS A 28 11.24 -12.03 -6.23
CA LYS A 28 10.74 -11.73 -7.57
C LYS A 28 9.23 -11.69 -7.58
N GLU A 29 8.70 -10.79 -8.39
CA GLU A 29 7.27 -10.76 -8.69
C GLU A 29 6.86 -11.89 -9.63
N VAL A 30 5.58 -12.23 -9.55
CA VAL A 30 4.88 -13.08 -10.52
C VAL A 30 4.42 -12.25 -11.71
N GLU A 31 3.87 -11.07 -11.44
CA GLU A 31 3.27 -10.22 -12.46
C GLU A 31 3.33 -8.74 -12.06
N VAL A 32 3.38 -7.87 -13.07
CA VAL A 32 3.31 -6.42 -12.92
C VAL A 32 2.17 -5.88 -13.77
N PHE A 33 1.26 -5.14 -13.16
CA PHE A 33 0.20 -4.42 -13.84
C PHE A 33 0.50 -2.92 -13.78
N ILE A 34 0.30 -2.21 -14.89
CA ILE A 34 0.51 -0.76 -14.98
C ILE A 34 -0.69 -0.14 -15.69
N GLU A 35 -1.17 0.98 -15.18
CA GLU A 35 -2.23 1.77 -15.80
C GLU A 35 -1.99 3.26 -15.61
N GLN A 36 -2.12 3.99 -16.73
CA GLN A 36 -2.12 5.46 -16.73
C GLN A 36 -3.55 5.96 -16.78
N THR A 37 -3.93 6.78 -15.80
CA THR A 37 -5.26 7.39 -15.70
C THR A 37 -5.14 8.89 -15.81
N SER A 38 -5.89 9.52 -16.71
CA SER A 38 -5.94 10.98 -16.83
C SER A 38 -6.47 11.60 -15.53
N VAL A 39 -5.81 12.66 -15.03
CA VAL A 39 -6.21 13.33 -13.78
C VAL A 39 -6.63 14.76 -14.09
N SER A 40 -7.84 15.16 -13.66
CA SER A 40 -8.26 16.56 -13.67
C SER A 40 -7.74 17.29 -12.42
N SER A 41 -7.25 18.51 -12.60
CA SER A 41 -6.42 19.27 -11.64
C SER A 41 -7.14 19.85 -10.40
N GLU A 42 -8.36 19.42 -10.08
CA GLU A 42 -9.09 19.92 -8.91
C GLU A 42 -8.72 19.12 -7.64
N TYR A 43 -7.52 19.34 -7.11
CA TYR A 43 -7.08 18.75 -5.84
C TYR A 43 -7.66 19.51 -4.63
N GLU A 44 -8.45 18.81 -3.81
CA GLU A 44 -8.83 19.27 -2.47
C GLU A 44 -7.77 18.83 -1.43
N SER A 45 -7.15 19.79 -0.75
CA SER A 45 -6.21 19.51 0.34
C SER A 45 -6.88 18.68 1.44
N GLY A 46 -6.25 17.56 1.82
CA GLY A 46 -6.75 16.65 2.86
C GLY A 46 -7.59 15.47 2.36
N ALA A 47 -7.86 15.37 1.05
CA ALA A 47 -8.61 14.28 0.44
C ALA A 47 -7.76 13.46 -0.56
N PHE A 48 -6.51 13.19 -0.20
CA PHE A 48 -5.54 12.47 -1.05
C PHE A 48 -6.09 11.13 -1.58
N TYR A 49 -6.80 10.37 -0.75
CA TYR A 49 -7.40 9.09 -1.15
C TYR A 49 -8.38 9.22 -2.33
N LYS A 50 -9.08 10.35 -2.50
CA LYS A 50 -10.06 10.54 -3.59
C LYS A 50 -9.40 10.48 -4.97
N ARG A 51 -8.11 10.82 -5.07
CA ARG A 51 -7.36 10.76 -6.32
C ARG A 51 -6.76 9.39 -6.57
N GLU A 52 -6.34 8.70 -5.52
CA GLU A 52 -5.57 7.46 -5.65
C GLU A 52 -6.48 6.23 -5.70
N LEU A 53 -7.52 6.21 -4.88
CA LEU A 53 -8.45 5.09 -4.79
C LEU A 53 -9.08 4.72 -6.15
N PRO A 54 -9.56 5.67 -6.99
CA PRO A 54 -10.11 5.31 -8.30
C PRO A 54 -9.08 4.63 -9.21
N CYS A 55 -7.81 5.02 -9.12
CA CYS A 55 -6.75 4.44 -9.96
C CYS A 55 -6.43 3.00 -9.52
N ILE A 56 -6.35 2.76 -8.21
CA ILE A 56 -6.18 1.41 -7.65
C ILE A 56 -7.36 0.51 -8.02
N LEU A 57 -8.60 1.00 -7.86
CA LEU A 57 -9.81 0.25 -8.21
C LEU A 57 -9.88 -0.09 -9.70
N SER A 58 -9.47 0.85 -10.58
CA SER A 58 -9.38 0.61 -12.02
C SER A 58 -8.42 -0.55 -12.33
N LEU A 59 -7.21 -0.52 -11.76
CA LEU A 59 -6.21 -1.56 -11.98
C LEU A 59 -6.66 -2.92 -11.43
N LEU A 60 -7.37 -2.92 -10.28
CA LEU A 60 -7.94 -4.11 -9.66
C LEU A 60 -8.99 -4.81 -10.53
N THR A 61 -9.67 -4.12 -11.45
CA THR A 61 -10.61 -4.77 -12.39
C THR A 61 -9.93 -5.80 -13.31
N LYS A 62 -8.60 -5.71 -13.46
CA LYS A 62 -7.78 -6.63 -14.26
C LYS A 62 -7.30 -7.85 -13.45
N ILE A 63 -7.60 -7.89 -12.16
CA ILE A 63 -7.12 -8.91 -11.22
C ILE A 63 -8.31 -9.69 -10.67
N ALA A 64 -8.27 -11.02 -10.81
CA ALA A 64 -9.26 -11.90 -10.19
C ALA A 64 -8.91 -12.16 -8.72
N LEU A 65 -9.26 -11.20 -7.85
CA LEU A 65 -9.03 -11.29 -6.41
C LEU A 65 -9.77 -12.46 -5.77
N LYS A 66 -9.10 -13.10 -4.82
CA LYS A 66 -9.66 -14.11 -3.91
C LYS A 66 -9.69 -13.59 -2.47
N PRO A 67 -10.59 -14.10 -1.60
CA PRO A 67 -10.67 -13.65 -0.21
C PRO A 67 -9.37 -13.80 0.60
N GLU A 68 -8.55 -14.79 0.28
CA GLU A 68 -7.25 -15.03 0.90
C GLU A 68 -6.12 -14.12 0.37
N ASP A 69 -6.37 -13.33 -0.68
CA ASP A 69 -5.38 -12.41 -1.24
C ASP A 69 -5.20 -11.19 -0.34
N ILE A 70 -3.97 -10.69 -0.34
CA ILE A 70 -3.55 -9.59 0.50
C ILE A 70 -3.22 -8.40 -0.39
N ILE A 71 -3.70 -7.21 -0.02
CA ILE A 71 -3.38 -5.97 -0.74
C ILE A 71 -2.51 -5.07 0.14
N ILE A 72 -1.41 -4.59 -0.41
CA ILE A 72 -0.51 -3.61 0.20
C ILE A 72 -0.66 -2.27 -0.52
N VAL A 73 -0.75 -1.17 0.21
CA VAL A 73 -0.75 0.20 -0.32
C VAL A 73 0.41 1.02 0.27
N ASP A 74 1.02 1.91 -0.53
CA ASP A 74 1.99 2.91 -0.03
C ASP A 74 1.26 4.02 0.75
N GLY A 75 0.96 3.74 2.01
CA GLY A 75 0.20 4.65 2.84
C GLY A 75 -0.33 3.97 4.10
N TYR A 76 -1.40 4.53 4.64
CA TYR A 76 -2.01 4.09 5.88
C TYR A 76 -3.42 3.53 5.64
N VAL A 77 -3.82 2.57 6.48
CA VAL A 77 -5.19 2.04 6.57
C VAL A 77 -6.00 2.83 7.59
N THR A 78 -5.42 3.08 8.77
CA THR A 78 -5.94 3.91 9.84
C THR A 78 -5.02 5.10 10.07
N LEU A 79 -5.56 6.25 10.47
CA LEU A 79 -4.82 7.49 10.67
C LEU A 79 -4.78 7.93 12.14
N ASP A 80 -5.78 7.54 12.93
CA ASP A 80 -5.87 7.86 14.35
C ASP A 80 -6.76 6.90 15.14
N ASN A 81 -6.74 7.05 16.47
CA ASN A 81 -7.59 6.31 17.40
C ASN A 81 -9.08 6.73 17.38
N ASP A 82 -9.41 7.86 16.75
CA ASP A 82 -10.78 8.38 16.70
C ASP A 82 -11.57 7.79 15.51
N GLY A 83 -10.95 6.89 14.75
CA GLY A 83 -11.58 6.16 13.65
C GLY A 83 -11.38 6.80 12.28
N LYS A 84 -10.49 7.79 12.15
CA LYS A 84 -10.13 8.34 10.85
C LYS A 84 -9.37 7.29 10.05
N ILE A 85 -9.85 7.01 8.83
CA ILE A 85 -9.25 6.03 7.92
C ILE A 85 -8.40 6.71 6.85
N GLY A 86 -7.37 5.99 6.41
CA GLY A 86 -6.50 6.36 5.30
C GLY A 86 -6.92 5.71 3.99
N LEU A 87 -6.05 5.80 2.98
CA LEU A 87 -6.26 5.20 1.67
C LEU A 87 -6.62 3.71 1.77
N GLY A 88 -5.87 2.94 2.57
CA GLY A 88 -6.11 1.51 2.71
C GLY A 88 -7.44 1.18 3.40
N GLY A 89 -7.92 2.04 4.31
CA GLY A 89 -9.21 1.86 4.96
C GLY A 89 -10.37 2.10 4.00
N HIS A 90 -10.29 3.15 3.18
CA HIS A 90 -11.26 3.38 2.11
C HIS A 90 -11.23 2.28 1.04
N LEU A 91 -10.05 1.72 0.73
CA LEU A 91 -9.95 0.57 -0.16
C LEU A 91 -10.61 -0.68 0.43
N TYR A 92 -10.42 -0.95 1.72
CA TYR A 92 -11.07 -2.07 2.40
C TYR A 92 -12.60 -1.96 2.34
N GLU A 93 -13.15 -0.76 2.55
CA GLU A 93 -14.58 -0.49 2.42
C GLU A 93 -15.07 -0.63 0.98
N ALA A 94 -14.33 -0.09 0.00
CA ALA A 94 -14.67 -0.19 -1.42
C ALA A 94 -14.67 -1.63 -1.95
N LEU A 95 -13.87 -2.51 -1.35
CA LEU A 95 -13.84 -3.95 -1.65
C LEU A 95 -14.83 -4.76 -0.82
N GLU A 96 -15.75 -4.11 -0.10
CA GLU A 96 -16.75 -4.75 0.77
C GLU A 96 -16.10 -5.71 1.79
N GLU A 97 -14.93 -5.34 2.32
CA GLU A 97 -14.22 -6.08 3.36
C GLU A 97 -13.75 -7.50 2.94
N LYS A 98 -13.68 -7.76 1.63
CA LYS A 98 -13.40 -9.11 1.09
C LYS A 98 -11.94 -9.53 1.19
N CYS A 99 -11.01 -8.59 1.27
CA CYS A 99 -9.56 -8.85 1.28
C CYS A 99 -8.87 -8.04 2.39
N PRO A 100 -7.91 -8.61 3.12
CA PRO A 100 -7.06 -7.85 4.02
C PRO A 100 -6.27 -6.75 3.30
N ILE A 101 -6.26 -5.53 3.87
CA ILE A 101 -5.44 -4.42 3.39
C ILE A 101 -4.37 -4.08 4.43
N ILE A 102 -3.13 -3.93 3.95
CA ILE A 102 -1.99 -3.46 4.72
C ILE A 102 -1.53 -2.12 4.13
N GLY A 103 -1.38 -1.13 5.00
CA GLY A 103 -0.71 0.12 4.67
C GLY A 103 0.74 0.05 5.15
N ILE A 104 1.68 0.31 4.24
CA ILE A 104 3.11 0.44 4.57
C ILE A 104 3.55 1.85 4.17
N ALA A 105 3.69 2.74 5.14
CA ALA A 105 4.07 4.13 4.91
C ALA A 105 5.56 4.39 5.20
N LYS A 106 6.15 5.27 4.38
CA LYS A 106 7.54 5.74 4.51
C LYS A 106 7.71 6.85 5.54
N ASN A 107 6.66 7.57 5.92
CA ASN A 107 6.73 8.72 6.82
C ASN A 107 5.72 8.57 7.95
N GLU A 108 6.07 9.02 9.15
CA GLU A 108 5.20 8.95 10.31
C GLU A 108 3.99 9.88 10.15
N PHE A 109 2.81 9.39 10.52
CA PHE A 109 1.64 10.23 10.72
C PHE A 109 1.61 10.69 12.19
N THR A 110 1.58 12.00 12.43
CA THR A 110 1.79 12.56 13.78
C THR A 110 0.68 12.24 14.78
N THR A 111 -0.53 11.95 14.30
CA THR A 111 -1.65 11.58 15.18
C THR A 111 -1.43 10.18 15.78
N PRO A 112 -1.68 9.98 17.09
CA PRO A 112 -1.60 8.67 17.71
C PRO A 112 -2.58 7.67 17.10
N ASP A 113 -2.09 6.47 16.81
CA ASP A 113 -2.89 5.35 16.30
C ASP A 113 -2.40 4.04 16.94
N SER A 114 -3.30 3.39 17.68
CA SER A 114 -3.06 2.11 18.37
C SER A 114 -2.92 0.93 17.40
N GLN A 115 -3.35 1.09 16.15
CA GLN A 115 -3.17 0.11 15.08
C GLN A 115 -1.86 0.31 14.32
N ARG A 116 -1.08 1.36 14.61
CA ARG A 116 0.19 1.61 13.94
C ARG A 116 1.32 0.84 14.62
N ARG A 117 2.16 0.19 13.80
CA ARG A 117 3.41 -0.45 14.22
C ARG A 117 4.60 0.14 13.49
N SER A 118 5.73 0.25 14.18
CA SER A 118 7.00 0.67 13.59
C SER A 118 7.83 -0.56 13.29
N VAL A 119 8.17 -0.76 12.02
CA VAL A 119 8.99 -1.88 11.55
C VAL A 119 10.38 -1.37 11.17
N PHE A 120 11.39 -1.81 11.89
CA PHE A 120 12.79 -1.54 11.56
C PHE A 120 13.35 -2.67 10.70
N ARG A 121 14.08 -2.34 9.64
CA ARG A 121 14.65 -3.34 8.70
C ARG A 121 16.08 -2.99 8.31
N GLY A 122 16.90 -4.02 8.17
CA GLY A 122 18.34 -3.88 7.95
C GLY A 122 19.00 -3.04 9.05
N GLU A 123 19.92 -2.17 8.68
CA GLU A 123 20.59 -1.24 9.61
C GLU A 123 19.90 0.13 9.72
N SER A 124 18.67 0.27 9.19
CA SER A 124 17.98 1.56 9.17
C SER A 124 17.45 1.96 10.53
N LYS A 125 17.74 3.20 10.95
CA LYS A 125 17.16 3.82 12.14
C LYS A 125 15.79 4.47 11.88
N THR A 126 15.35 4.52 10.63
CA THR A 126 14.06 5.08 10.24
C THR A 126 13.09 3.93 9.93
N PRO A 127 12.04 3.73 10.73
CA PRO A 127 11.14 2.61 10.52
C PRO A 127 10.26 2.80 9.27
N LEU A 128 9.61 1.73 8.85
CA LEU A 128 8.36 1.77 8.10
C LEU A 128 7.20 1.76 9.09
N PHE A 129 6.10 2.40 8.72
CA PHE A 129 4.91 2.44 9.56
C PHE A 129 3.83 1.57 8.95
N VAL A 130 3.40 0.58 9.71
CA VAL A 130 2.47 -0.46 9.26
C VAL A 130 1.13 -0.29 9.97
N THR A 131 0.06 -0.35 9.20
CA THR A 131 -1.33 -0.42 9.67
C THR A 131 -2.06 -1.49 8.86
N ALA A 132 -3.09 -2.12 9.42
CA ALA A 132 -3.80 -3.20 8.74
C ALA A 132 -5.30 -3.19 9.07
N LYS A 133 -6.10 -3.75 8.17
CA LYS A 133 -7.51 -4.08 8.39
C LYS A 133 -7.84 -5.39 7.68
N GLY A 134 -8.60 -6.26 8.33
CA GLY A 134 -8.80 -7.65 7.90
C GLY A 134 -7.65 -8.61 8.26
N MET A 135 -6.60 -8.13 8.94
CA MET A 135 -5.51 -8.94 9.50
C MET A 135 -4.97 -8.26 10.76
N ASP A 136 -4.47 -9.04 11.72
CA ASP A 136 -3.81 -8.52 12.91
C ASP A 136 -2.52 -7.77 12.53
N VAL A 137 -2.39 -6.51 12.97
CA VAL A 137 -1.22 -5.70 12.63
C VAL A 137 0.06 -6.22 13.28
N ASP A 138 -0.01 -6.92 14.41
CA ASP A 138 1.15 -7.52 15.07
C ASP A 138 1.69 -8.68 14.21
N ASP A 139 0.82 -9.48 13.60
CA ASP A 139 1.21 -10.52 12.63
C ASP A 139 1.80 -9.89 11.35
N VAL A 140 1.18 -8.81 10.85
CA VAL A 140 1.69 -8.09 9.67
C VAL A 140 3.06 -7.48 9.95
N GLN A 141 3.28 -6.94 11.14
CA GLN A 141 4.57 -6.36 11.54
C GLN A 141 5.71 -7.37 11.34
N LEU A 142 5.54 -8.59 11.84
CA LEU A 142 6.51 -9.67 11.71
C LEU A 142 6.75 -10.07 10.25
N LYS A 143 5.69 -10.10 9.45
CA LYS A 143 5.78 -10.41 8.02
C LYS A 143 6.51 -9.34 7.21
N VAL A 144 6.23 -8.06 7.50
CA VAL A 144 6.91 -6.92 6.85
C VAL A 144 8.39 -6.90 7.22
N GLU A 145 8.74 -7.18 8.48
CA GLU A 145 10.13 -7.29 8.93
C GLU A 145 10.91 -8.32 8.10
N GLN A 146 10.29 -9.48 7.84
CA GLN A 146 10.87 -10.61 7.11
C GLN A 146 10.84 -10.45 5.59
N MET A 147 10.24 -9.39 5.04
CA MET A 147 10.17 -9.24 3.58
C MET A 147 11.56 -9.29 2.94
N HIS A 148 11.64 -9.76 1.69
CA HIS A 148 12.92 -9.86 1.00
C HIS A 148 13.61 -8.49 0.83
N GLY A 149 14.94 -8.47 0.99
CA GLY A 149 15.81 -7.31 0.77
C GLY A 149 16.48 -6.78 2.04
N ALA A 150 17.77 -6.45 1.94
CA ALA A 150 18.63 -6.15 3.10
C ALA A 150 18.48 -4.75 3.70
N TYR A 151 17.72 -3.86 3.07
CA TYR A 151 17.61 -2.45 3.46
C TYR A 151 16.23 -2.13 4.05
N ARG A 152 16.03 -0.87 4.46
CA ARG A 152 14.76 -0.34 4.96
C ARG A 152 13.56 -0.75 4.10
N MET A 153 13.61 -0.42 2.81
CA MET A 153 12.55 -0.76 1.84
C MET A 153 12.75 -2.20 1.35
N PRO A 154 11.70 -3.05 1.38
CA PRO A 154 11.72 -4.36 0.75
C PRO A 154 12.03 -4.29 -0.74
N THR A 155 12.62 -5.33 -1.31
CA THR A 155 13.05 -5.39 -2.72
C THR A 155 11.91 -5.07 -3.67
N LEU A 156 10.76 -5.75 -3.52
CA LEU A 156 9.62 -5.56 -4.41
C LEU A 156 8.92 -4.21 -4.20
N LEU A 157 8.84 -3.69 -2.97
CA LEU A 157 8.27 -2.36 -2.73
C LEU A 157 9.18 -1.23 -3.23
N LYS A 158 10.50 -1.43 -3.22
CA LYS A 158 11.44 -0.51 -3.86
C LYS A 158 11.28 -0.53 -5.38
N LYS A 159 11.10 -1.70 -5.98
CA LYS A 159 10.82 -1.85 -7.42
C LYS A 159 9.50 -1.19 -7.80
N LEU A 160 8.48 -1.35 -6.97
CA LEU A 160 7.17 -0.69 -7.12
C LEU A 160 7.30 0.84 -7.19
N ASP A 161 7.97 1.47 -6.23
CA ASP A 161 8.21 2.94 -6.21
C ASP A 161 9.04 3.43 -7.42
N GLN A 162 9.90 2.58 -7.98
CA GLN A 162 10.64 2.92 -9.21
C GLN A 162 9.73 2.87 -10.44
N LEU A 163 8.94 1.81 -10.58
CA LEU A 163 8.04 1.62 -11.72
C LEU A 163 6.93 2.68 -11.76
N SER A 164 6.41 3.11 -10.61
CA SER A 164 5.39 4.17 -10.57
C SER A 164 5.91 5.49 -11.10
N ARG A 165 7.21 5.77 -10.94
CA ARG A 165 7.90 7.01 -11.37
C ARG A 165 8.50 6.93 -12.79
N THR A 166 8.21 5.88 -13.56
CA THR A 166 8.72 5.71 -14.93
C THR A 166 7.67 6.14 -15.95
#